data_AF-A0A961LY56-F1
#
_entry.id   AF-A0A961LY56-F1
#
_cell.length_a   1.000
_cell.length_b   1.000
_cell.length_c   1.000
_cell.angle_alpha   90.00
_cell.angle_beta   90.00
_cell.angle_gamma   90.00
#
_symmetry.space_group_name_H-M   'P 1'
#
loop_
_entity.id
_entity.type
_entity.pdbx_description
1 polymer ?
#
loop_
_entity_poly.entity_id
_entity_poly.type
_entity_poly.pdbx_seq_one_letter_code
_entity_poly.pdbx_strand_id
1 'polypeptide(L)'
;NDMRFATAPGWVTGQDFGQYLIDSYETLLAEGGRMFSIGLHCRLVGRPGKMAGLVRFLDHVAKGGGAWFATRSQIADFWAAHHPPRRYERPSRLDRATFVVRYGSIFEHSPWIAERAFALELGPAHDTAAGLHNALARVFRSATEAERLGVLRAHPDLAGKLAAAKRLTAESTHEQASAGLDALTDDERAAFQRLNAEYVAKHGFPFIIAVRDNTRASIMAAFATRIANDTATEFATACRQVERIAEIRLMDLLP
;
A
#
# COMPACT_ATOMS: atom_id res chain seq x y z
N ASN A 1 -5.43 -14.19 31.43
CA ASN A 1 -5.32 -13.18 32.50
C ASN A 1 -5.65 -13.84 33.85
N ASP A 2 -5.42 -13.13 34.96
CA ASP A 2 -5.65 -13.64 36.32
C ASP A 2 -7.11 -13.54 36.80
N MET A 3 -7.97 -12.82 36.07
CA MET A 3 -9.42 -12.76 36.34
C MET A 3 -10.09 -14.13 36.35
N ARG A 4 -9.50 -15.12 35.68
CA ARG A 4 -9.93 -16.52 35.76
C ARG A 4 -9.82 -17.15 37.16
N PHE A 5 -9.14 -16.53 38.12
CA PHE A 5 -9.24 -16.91 39.53
C PHE A 5 -10.60 -16.60 40.17
N ALA A 6 -11.44 -15.78 39.53
CA ALA A 6 -12.72 -15.31 40.04
C ALA A 6 -13.94 -15.80 39.25
N THR A 7 -13.76 -16.63 38.23
CA THR A 7 -14.83 -17.13 37.34
C THR A 7 -14.81 -18.66 37.27
N ALA A 8 -15.96 -19.32 37.27
CA ALA A 8 -16.03 -20.77 37.04
C ALA A 8 -15.97 -21.11 35.53
N PRO A 9 -15.26 -22.17 35.09
CA PRO A 9 -14.48 -23.12 35.89
C PRO A 9 -13.10 -22.62 36.34
N GLY A 10 -12.55 -21.58 35.70
CA GLY A 10 -11.42 -20.79 36.21
C GLY A 10 -10.10 -21.52 36.48
N TRP A 11 -9.17 -20.80 37.11
CA TRP A 11 -7.92 -21.35 37.64
C TRP A 11 -8.10 -21.75 39.11
N VAL A 12 -7.88 -23.02 39.44
CA VAL A 12 -8.04 -23.53 40.81
C VAL A 12 -6.81 -23.19 41.64
N THR A 13 -5.62 -23.28 41.07
CA THR A 13 -4.34 -23.05 41.77
C THR A 13 -3.47 -22.02 41.05
N GLY A 14 -2.43 -21.52 41.72
CA GLY A 14 -1.40 -20.74 41.03
C GLY A 14 -0.58 -21.58 40.05
N GLN A 15 -0.52 -22.90 40.22
CA GLN A 15 0.17 -23.78 39.29
C GLN A 15 -0.52 -23.80 37.92
N ASP A 16 -1.85 -23.91 37.88
CA ASP A 16 -2.62 -23.91 36.62
C ASP A 16 -2.34 -22.63 35.82
N PHE A 17 -2.34 -21.48 36.52
CA PHE A 17 -2.05 -20.19 35.91
C PHE A 17 -0.60 -20.11 35.40
N GLY A 18 0.37 -20.51 36.22
CA GLY A 18 1.78 -20.48 35.86
C GLY A 18 2.10 -21.38 34.66
N GLN A 19 1.57 -22.61 34.65
CA GLN A 19 1.75 -23.54 33.55
C GLN A 19 1.17 -22.99 32.25
N TYR A 20 -0.06 -22.48 32.31
CA TYR A 20 -0.69 -21.85 31.14
C TYR A 20 0.14 -20.70 30.57
N LEU A 21 0.73 -19.86 31.43
CA LEU A 21 1.60 -18.77 30.97
C LEU A 21 2.89 -19.29 30.32
N ILE A 22 3.50 -20.34 30.86
CA ILE A 22 4.68 -20.99 30.29
C ILE A 22 4.34 -21.57 28.91
N ASP A 23 3.30 -22.39 28.80
CA ASP A 23 2.88 -23.00 27.55
C ASP A 23 2.57 -21.94 26.48
N SER A 24 1.90 -20.85 26.89
CA SER A 24 1.61 -19.71 26.00
C SER A 24 2.89 -19.04 25.51
N TYR A 25 3.86 -18.82 26.39
CA TYR A 25 5.13 -18.20 26.04
C TYR A 25 5.94 -19.08 25.08
N GLU A 26 6.10 -20.36 25.40
CA GLU A 26 6.86 -21.29 24.56
C GLU A 26 6.24 -21.43 23.17
N THR A 27 4.91 -21.49 23.09
CA THR A 27 4.19 -21.51 21.81
C THR A 27 4.47 -20.25 21.00
N LEU A 28 4.34 -19.07 21.59
CA LEU A 28 4.62 -17.80 20.90
C LEU A 28 6.08 -17.66 20.47
N LEU A 29 7.01 -18.18 21.27
CA LEU A 29 8.43 -18.18 20.94
C LEU A 29 8.69 -19.09 19.73
N ALA A 30 8.09 -20.28 19.69
CA ALA A 30 8.19 -21.21 18.56
C ALA A 30 7.59 -20.66 17.26
N GLU A 31 6.55 -19.81 17.36
CA GLU A 31 5.91 -19.15 16.22
C GLU A 31 6.67 -17.90 15.71
N GLY A 32 7.85 -17.60 16.24
CA GLY A 32 8.70 -16.48 15.80
C GLY A 32 8.52 -15.20 16.60
N GLY A 33 7.91 -15.27 17.79
CA GLY A 33 7.81 -14.17 18.73
C GLY A 33 6.68 -13.17 18.43
N ARG A 34 5.92 -12.82 19.47
CA ARG A 34 4.83 -11.83 19.46
C ARG A 34 4.78 -11.11 20.80
N MET A 35 4.03 -10.01 20.86
CA MET A 35 3.68 -9.37 22.14
C MET A 35 2.77 -10.28 22.96
N PHE A 36 3.20 -10.66 24.17
CA PHE A 36 2.39 -11.41 25.12
C PHE A 36 1.92 -10.49 26.26
N SER A 37 0.60 -10.27 26.35
CA SER A 37 0.00 -9.40 27.35
C SER A 37 -0.67 -10.21 28.47
N ILE A 38 -0.24 -9.97 29.71
CA ILE A 38 -0.80 -10.62 30.91
C ILE A 38 -1.49 -9.55 31.76
N GLY A 39 -2.82 -9.52 31.69
CA GLY A 39 -3.62 -8.71 32.62
C GLY A 39 -3.55 -9.28 34.04
N LEU A 40 -3.16 -8.43 35.00
CA LEU A 40 -3.03 -8.74 36.42
C LEU A 40 -3.89 -7.80 37.27
N HIS A 41 -4.70 -8.37 38.16
CA HIS A 41 -5.47 -7.68 39.17
C HIS A 41 -4.83 -7.86 40.55
N CYS A 42 -4.42 -6.75 41.18
CA CYS A 42 -3.65 -6.76 42.42
C CYS A 42 -4.24 -7.65 43.53
N ARG A 43 -5.57 -7.69 43.67
CA ARG A 43 -6.26 -8.51 44.70
C ARG A 43 -6.36 -10.02 44.36
N LEU A 44 -6.25 -10.38 43.08
CA LEU A 44 -6.35 -11.77 42.63
C LEU A 44 -4.97 -12.40 42.62
N VAL A 45 -4.04 -11.86 41.82
CA VAL A 45 -2.67 -12.36 41.77
C VAL A 45 -1.90 -12.14 43.07
N GLY A 46 -2.22 -11.09 43.84
CA GLY A 46 -1.53 -10.78 45.10
C GLY A 46 -1.77 -11.79 46.23
N ARG A 47 -2.67 -12.76 46.06
CA ARG A 47 -2.84 -13.86 47.02
C ARG A 47 -1.59 -14.74 46.99
N PRO A 48 -0.95 -15.08 48.13
CA PRO A 48 0.33 -15.79 48.15
C PRO A 48 0.38 -17.06 47.29
N GLY A 49 -0.64 -17.92 47.38
CA GLY A 49 -0.72 -19.16 46.60
C GLY A 49 -0.94 -18.95 45.09
N LYS A 50 -1.40 -17.77 44.66
CA LYS A 50 -1.60 -17.40 43.25
C LYS A 50 -0.36 -16.71 42.67
N MET A 51 0.26 -15.82 43.45
CA MET A 51 1.52 -15.14 43.09
C MET A 51 2.63 -16.15 42.77
N ALA A 52 2.72 -17.25 43.51
CA ALA A 52 3.69 -18.31 43.25
C ALA A 52 3.65 -18.85 41.80
N GLY A 53 2.47 -18.82 41.16
CA GLY A 53 2.32 -19.15 39.74
C GLY A 53 3.00 -18.17 38.80
N LEU A 54 2.81 -16.87 39.06
CA LEU A 54 3.43 -15.80 38.28
C LEU A 54 4.95 -15.82 38.45
N VAL A 55 5.45 -16.02 39.67
CA VAL A 55 6.88 -16.13 39.95
C VAL A 55 7.51 -17.28 39.16
N ARG A 56 6.89 -18.47 39.17
CA ARG A 56 7.36 -19.62 38.37
C ARG A 56 7.45 -19.31 36.89
N PHE A 57 6.47 -18.61 36.33
CA PHE A 57 6.50 -18.17 34.94
C PHE A 57 7.66 -17.21 34.68
N LEU A 58 7.83 -16.18 35.51
CA LEU A 58 8.92 -15.22 35.36
C LEU A 58 10.30 -15.89 35.46
N ASP A 59 10.48 -16.81 36.41
CA ASP A 59 11.71 -17.59 36.57
C ASP A 59 11.99 -18.47 35.35
N HIS A 60 10.96 -19.09 34.78
CA HIS A 60 11.07 -19.91 33.57
C HIS A 60 11.55 -19.05 32.39
N VAL A 61 10.88 -17.93 32.13
CA VAL A 61 11.20 -17.04 31.01
C VAL A 61 12.61 -16.42 31.18
N ALA A 62 12.97 -16.02 32.40
CA ALA A 62 14.30 -15.48 32.69
C ALA A 62 15.43 -16.49 32.45
N LYS A 63 15.17 -17.79 32.66
CA LYS A 63 16.13 -18.87 32.39
C LYS A 63 16.19 -19.25 30.92
N GLY A 64 15.06 -19.27 30.22
CA GLY A 64 14.96 -19.72 28.82
C GLY A 64 15.55 -18.72 27.81
N GLY A 65 15.67 -17.44 28.18
CA GLY A 65 16.05 -16.38 27.24
C GLY A 65 14.97 -16.16 26.17
N GLY A 66 15.17 -15.15 25.30
CA GLY A 66 14.24 -14.86 24.19
C GLY A 66 13.11 -13.89 24.49
N ALA A 67 12.90 -13.52 25.76
CA ALA A 67 11.95 -12.49 26.16
C ALA A 67 12.63 -11.17 26.50
N TRP A 68 12.00 -10.06 26.11
CA TRP A 68 12.36 -8.73 26.58
C TRP A 68 11.46 -8.30 27.74
N PHE A 69 12.03 -8.25 28.94
CA PHE A 69 11.36 -7.64 30.09
C PHE A 69 11.55 -6.12 30.06
N ALA A 70 10.46 -5.40 29.88
CA ALA A 70 10.49 -3.97 29.68
C ALA A 70 9.50 -3.24 30.59
N THR A 71 9.95 -2.13 31.16
CA THR A 71 9.06 -1.12 31.73
C THR A 71 8.26 -0.42 30.63
N ARG A 72 7.18 0.28 31.00
CA ARG A 72 6.40 1.08 30.03
C ARG A 72 7.25 2.13 29.31
N SER A 73 8.22 2.74 29.99
CA SER A 73 9.14 3.71 29.39
C SER A 73 10.05 3.06 28.36
N GLN A 74 10.65 1.91 28.68
CA GLN A 74 11.49 1.17 27.72
C GLN A 74 10.72 0.73 26.48
N ILE A 75 9.45 0.31 26.63
CA ILE A 75 8.56 0.03 25.50
C ILE A 75 8.38 1.30 24.66
N ALA A 76 8.02 2.43 25.29
CA ALA A 76 7.83 3.70 24.58
C ALA A 76 9.10 4.14 23.83
N ASP A 77 10.27 4.05 24.46
CA ASP A 77 11.56 4.42 23.86
C ASP A 77 11.91 3.52 22.67
N PHE A 78 11.67 2.22 22.79
CA PHE A 78 11.85 1.27 21.68
C PHE A 78 10.97 1.62 20.49
N TRP A 79 9.67 1.87 20.73
CA TRP A 79 8.74 2.26 19.67
C TRP A 79 9.12 3.60 19.04
N ALA A 80 9.55 4.59 19.83
CA ALA A 80 10.00 5.88 19.31
C ALA A 80 11.25 5.74 18.43
N ALA A 81 12.19 4.87 18.80
CA ALA A 81 13.43 4.63 18.06
C ALA A 81 13.22 3.80 16.79
N HIS A 82 12.37 2.77 16.83
CA HIS A 82 12.21 1.80 15.72
C HIS A 82 11.02 2.11 14.81
N HIS A 83 10.02 2.82 15.32
CA HIS A 83 8.81 3.21 14.59
C HIS A 83 8.51 4.71 14.77
N PRO A 84 9.48 5.60 14.44
CA PRO A 84 9.28 7.03 14.61
C PRO A 84 8.08 7.50 13.76
N PRO A 85 7.23 8.39 14.30
CA PRO A 85 6.10 8.92 13.55
C PRO A 85 6.62 9.67 12.32
N ARG A 86 6.31 9.16 11.13
CA ARG A 86 6.63 9.84 9.88
C ARG A 86 5.65 10.99 9.67
N ARG A 87 6.15 12.22 9.78
CA ARG A 87 5.40 13.39 9.34
C ARG A 87 5.52 13.48 7.82
N TYR A 88 4.40 13.58 7.15
CA TYR A 88 4.30 13.88 5.73
C TYR A 88 3.31 15.03 5.56
N GLU A 89 3.43 15.73 4.44
CA GLU A 89 2.48 16.77 4.07
C GLU A 89 1.12 16.14 3.79
N ARG A 90 0.10 16.62 4.49
CA ARG A 90 -1.26 16.08 4.40
C ARG A 90 -2.00 16.79 3.25
N PRO A 91 -2.45 16.07 2.21
CA PRO A 91 -3.25 16.63 1.11
C PRO A 91 -4.36 17.57 1.58
N SER A 92 -5.10 17.20 2.64
CA SER A 92 -6.21 17.99 3.19
C SER A 92 -5.80 19.31 3.85
N ARG A 93 -4.50 19.52 4.08
CA ARG A 93 -3.96 20.71 4.76
C ARG A 93 -3.14 21.62 3.84
N LEU A 94 -2.99 21.25 2.57
CA LEU A 94 -2.27 22.08 1.61
C LEU A 94 -3.14 23.23 1.10
N ASP A 95 -2.51 24.33 0.71
CA ASP A 95 -3.17 25.31 -0.14
C ASP A 95 -3.31 24.78 -1.58
N ARG A 96 -4.18 25.40 -2.36
CA ARG A 96 -4.50 24.97 -3.74
C ARG A 96 -3.25 24.91 -4.62
N ALA A 97 -2.37 25.90 -4.55
CA ALA A 97 -1.21 25.98 -5.44
C ALA A 97 -0.23 24.84 -5.12
N THR A 98 0.07 24.63 -3.84
CA THR A 98 0.94 23.54 -3.39
C THR A 98 0.34 22.18 -3.71
N PHE A 99 -0.97 21.99 -3.52
CA PHE A 99 -1.66 20.75 -3.86
C PHE A 99 -1.54 20.41 -5.36
N VAL A 100 -1.76 21.37 -6.24
CA VAL A 100 -1.69 21.16 -7.70
C VAL A 100 -0.25 20.92 -8.15
N VAL A 101 0.74 21.59 -7.55
CA VAL A 101 2.16 21.31 -7.82
C VAL A 101 2.53 19.88 -7.43
N ARG A 102 2.01 19.39 -6.30
CA ARG A 102 2.33 18.04 -5.79
C ARG A 102 1.60 16.92 -6.50
N TYR A 103 0.33 17.11 -6.84
CA TYR A 103 -0.56 16.05 -7.31
C TYR A 103 -1.10 16.26 -8.73
N GLY A 104 -0.76 17.38 -9.39
CA GLY A 104 -1.22 17.69 -10.74
C GLY A 104 -0.66 16.79 -11.83
N SER A 105 0.46 16.10 -11.58
CA SER A 105 1.06 15.13 -12.50
C SER A 105 0.55 13.69 -12.30
N ILE A 106 -0.26 13.43 -11.27
CA ILE A 106 -0.77 12.08 -10.98
C ILE A 106 -1.51 11.51 -12.19
N PHE A 107 -2.36 12.33 -12.81
CA PHE A 107 -2.90 12.06 -14.14
C PHE A 107 -2.06 12.80 -15.17
N GLU A 108 -1.48 12.06 -16.10
CA GLU A 108 -0.48 12.55 -17.06
C GLU A 108 -0.98 13.78 -17.83
N HIS A 109 -0.17 14.85 -17.79
CA HIS A 109 -0.48 16.18 -18.36
C HIS A 109 -1.91 16.69 -18.11
N SER A 110 -2.52 16.30 -16.99
CA SER A 110 -3.93 16.58 -16.68
C SER A 110 -4.11 17.22 -15.30
N PRO A 111 -3.44 18.36 -15.01
CA PRO A 111 -3.47 19.01 -13.68
C PRO A 111 -4.88 19.47 -13.27
N TRP A 112 -5.77 19.68 -14.24
CA TRP A 112 -7.16 20.05 -14.00
C TRP A 112 -7.90 19.02 -13.11
N ILE A 113 -7.47 17.76 -13.08
CA ILE A 113 -8.04 16.73 -12.21
C ILE A 113 -7.74 17.06 -10.74
N ALA A 114 -6.48 17.39 -10.43
CA ALA A 114 -6.08 17.81 -9.09
C ALA A 114 -6.78 19.13 -8.70
N GLU A 115 -6.83 20.09 -9.63
CA GLU A 115 -7.51 21.37 -9.41
C GLU A 115 -8.99 21.20 -9.02
N ARG A 116 -9.72 20.35 -9.74
CA ARG A 116 -11.14 20.08 -9.45
C ARG A 116 -11.30 19.21 -8.21
N ALA A 117 -10.37 18.30 -7.92
CA ALA A 117 -10.44 17.46 -6.73
C ALA A 117 -10.23 18.27 -5.45
N PHE A 118 -9.33 19.26 -5.49
CA PHE A 118 -9.15 20.20 -4.38
C PHE A 118 -10.45 20.94 -4.04
N ALA A 119 -11.24 21.31 -5.05
CA ALA A 119 -12.52 21.98 -4.89
C ALA A 119 -13.63 21.09 -4.28
N LEU A 120 -13.38 19.77 -4.10
CA LEU A 120 -14.30 18.87 -3.40
C LEU A 120 -14.16 18.91 -1.86
N GLU A 121 -13.39 19.87 -1.33
CA GLU A 121 -13.15 20.05 0.11
C GLU A 121 -12.56 18.81 0.80
N LEU A 122 -11.26 18.58 0.58
CA LEU A 122 -10.57 17.40 1.11
C LEU A 122 -10.49 17.42 2.65
N GLY A 123 -11.04 16.39 3.29
CA GLY A 123 -10.84 16.10 4.72
C GLY A 123 -9.76 15.05 5.01
N PRO A 124 -9.52 14.71 6.30
CA PRO A 124 -8.47 13.78 6.74
C PRO A 124 -8.52 12.38 6.12
N ALA A 125 -9.69 11.94 5.63
CA ALA A 125 -9.82 10.67 4.90
C ALA A 125 -8.99 10.64 3.61
N HIS A 126 -8.67 11.80 3.03
CA HIS A 126 -7.88 11.94 1.80
C HIS A 126 -6.38 12.05 2.06
N ASP A 127 -5.92 11.96 3.32
CA ASP A 127 -4.49 12.02 3.65
C ASP A 127 -3.74 10.68 3.43
N THR A 128 -4.34 9.77 2.66
CA THR A 128 -3.77 8.47 2.32
C THR A 128 -3.77 8.29 0.80
N ALA A 129 -2.95 7.37 0.28
CA ALA A 129 -2.93 7.08 -1.15
C ALA A 129 -4.34 6.71 -1.67
N ALA A 130 -5.04 5.81 -0.97
CA ALA A 130 -6.38 5.38 -1.34
C ALA A 130 -7.42 6.51 -1.24
N GLY A 131 -7.31 7.35 -0.20
CA GLY A 131 -8.21 8.48 0.00
C GLY A 131 -8.09 9.53 -1.10
N LEU A 132 -6.86 9.96 -1.39
CA LEU A 132 -6.61 10.94 -2.45
C LEU A 132 -6.94 10.37 -3.83
N HIS A 133 -6.63 9.09 -4.07
CA HIS A 133 -7.01 8.39 -5.30
C HIS A 133 -8.52 8.46 -5.54
N ASN A 134 -9.33 8.18 -4.51
CA ASN A 134 -10.78 8.24 -4.62
C ASN A 134 -11.28 9.62 -5.08
N ALA A 135 -10.71 10.70 -4.51
CA ALA A 135 -11.07 12.07 -4.87
C ALA A 135 -10.71 12.41 -6.33
N LEU A 136 -9.49 12.07 -6.76
CA LEU A 136 -9.05 12.31 -8.14
C LEU A 136 -9.84 11.46 -9.15
N ALA A 137 -10.05 10.17 -8.85
CA ALA A 137 -10.81 9.26 -9.70
C ALA A 137 -12.29 9.67 -9.78
N ARG A 138 -12.87 10.24 -8.73
CA ARG A 138 -14.22 10.82 -8.79
C ARG A 138 -14.30 11.95 -9.81
N VAL A 139 -13.32 12.86 -9.83
CA VAL A 139 -13.24 13.93 -10.83
C VAL A 139 -13.10 13.35 -12.24
N PHE A 140 -12.18 12.40 -12.42
CA PHE A 140 -11.94 11.78 -13.72
C PHE A 140 -13.18 11.04 -14.26
N ARG A 141 -13.87 10.26 -13.42
CA ARG A 141 -15.08 9.52 -13.81
C ARG A 141 -16.28 10.42 -14.10
N SER A 142 -16.34 11.58 -13.45
CA SER A 142 -17.41 12.57 -13.65
C SER A 142 -17.13 13.53 -14.81
N ALA A 143 -15.93 13.49 -15.38
CA ALA A 143 -15.56 14.32 -16.52
C ALA A 143 -16.23 13.84 -17.81
N THR A 144 -16.35 14.75 -18.78
CA THR A 144 -16.90 14.44 -20.09
C THR A 144 -16.06 13.39 -20.82
N GLU A 145 -16.65 12.68 -21.76
CA GLU A 145 -15.92 11.71 -22.59
C GLU A 145 -14.73 12.36 -23.31
N ALA A 146 -14.90 13.60 -23.81
CA ALA A 146 -13.84 14.35 -24.46
C ALA A 146 -12.67 14.68 -23.52
N GLU A 147 -12.95 15.09 -22.28
CA GLU A 147 -11.91 15.33 -21.26
C GLU A 147 -11.19 14.03 -20.91
N ARG A 148 -11.93 12.93 -20.69
CA ARG A 148 -11.34 11.62 -20.38
C ARG A 148 -10.47 11.13 -21.54
N LEU A 149 -10.93 11.26 -22.78
CA LEU A 149 -10.14 10.95 -23.98
C LEU A 149 -8.89 11.83 -24.07
N GLY A 150 -8.98 13.10 -23.69
CA GLY A 150 -7.84 14.01 -23.56
C GLY A 150 -6.77 13.46 -22.62
N VAL A 151 -7.17 12.95 -21.45
CA VAL A 151 -6.25 12.28 -20.51
C VAL A 151 -5.62 11.04 -21.14
N LEU A 152 -6.40 10.19 -21.82
CA LEU A 152 -5.87 8.99 -22.47
C LEU A 152 -4.83 9.36 -23.54
N ARG A 153 -5.10 10.37 -24.36
CA ARG A 153 -4.17 10.84 -25.42
C ARG A 153 -2.94 11.53 -24.87
N ALA A 154 -3.02 12.12 -23.69
CA ALA A 154 -1.89 12.71 -23.00
C ALA A 154 -0.90 11.68 -22.44
N HIS A 155 -1.31 10.41 -22.29
CA HIS A 155 -0.40 9.35 -21.86
C HIS A 155 0.60 9.03 -22.97
N PRO A 156 1.92 9.09 -22.72
CA PRO A 156 2.89 8.69 -23.71
C PRO A 156 2.73 7.21 -24.05
N ASP A 157 2.97 6.86 -25.30
CA ASP A 157 2.95 5.47 -25.74
C ASP A 157 4.04 4.65 -25.03
N LEU A 158 3.76 3.37 -24.81
CA LEU A 158 4.70 2.48 -24.11
C LEU A 158 6.05 2.42 -24.84
N ALA A 159 6.05 2.40 -26.17
CA ALA A 159 7.25 2.37 -27.00
C ALA A 159 8.05 3.69 -26.98
N GLY A 160 7.39 4.85 -27.00
CA GLY A 160 8.04 6.16 -26.84
C GLY A 160 8.63 6.33 -25.44
N LYS A 161 7.98 5.84 -24.38
CA LYS A 161 8.58 5.78 -23.04
C LYS A 161 9.83 4.88 -23.00
N LEU A 162 9.82 3.75 -23.71
CA LEU A 162 10.97 2.83 -23.80
C LEU A 162 12.15 3.41 -24.59
N ALA A 163 11.89 4.28 -25.57
CA ALA A 163 12.93 5.02 -26.26
C ALA A 163 13.47 6.18 -25.42
N ALA A 164 12.59 6.85 -24.66
CA ALA A 164 12.91 7.99 -23.82
C ALA A 164 13.44 7.63 -22.43
N ALA A 165 13.35 6.36 -21.99
CA ALA A 165 13.97 5.86 -20.77
C ALA A 165 15.51 6.04 -20.75
N LYS A 166 16.14 6.21 -21.92
CA LYS A 166 17.55 6.64 -22.02
C LYS A 166 17.77 8.14 -21.76
N ARG A 167 16.72 8.95 -21.60
CA ARG A 167 16.75 10.43 -21.60
C ARG A 167 15.82 11.15 -20.61
N LEU A 168 14.99 10.47 -19.80
CA LEU A 168 13.96 11.12 -18.95
C LEU A 168 14.11 10.89 -17.44
N THR A 169 13.48 11.80 -16.70
CA THR A 169 13.52 12.07 -15.25
C THR A 169 13.04 10.92 -14.34
N ALA A 170 13.45 10.97 -13.06
CA ALA A 170 13.33 9.91 -12.05
C ALA A 170 11.93 9.25 -11.92
N GLU A 171 10.85 10.00 -12.11
CA GLU A 171 9.47 9.49 -11.95
C GLU A 171 9.06 8.50 -13.05
N SER A 172 9.51 8.70 -14.30
CA SER A 172 9.18 7.79 -15.41
C SER A 172 10.06 6.53 -15.45
N THR A 173 11.21 6.55 -14.77
CA THR A 173 12.17 5.43 -14.74
C THR A 173 11.71 4.30 -13.81
N HIS A 174 11.04 4.64 -12.69
CA HIS A 174 10.60 3.67 -11.69
C HIS A 174 9.40 2.80 -12.13
N GLU A 175 8.50 3.33 -12.96
CA GLU A 175 7.31 2.58 -13.41
C GLU A 175 7.62 1.44 -14.39
N GLN A 176 8.73 1.50 -15.12
CA GLN A 176 9.02 0.56 -16.22
C GLN A 176 10.11 -0.46 -15.91
N ALA A 177 11.06 -0.11 -15.03
CA ALA A 177 12.08 -1.04 -14.54
C ALA A 177 11.45 -2.30 -13.92
N SER A 178 10.27 -2.18 -13.29
CA SER A 178 9.59 -3.30 -12.64
C SER A 178 9.08 -4.38 -13.61
N ALA A 179 8.82 -4.05 -14.89
CA ALA A 179 8.30 -5.01 -15.88
C ALA A 179 9.38 -5.58 -16.81
N GLY A 180 10.65 -5.21 -16.62
CA GLY A 180 11.77 -5.67 -17.44
C GLY A 180 11.67 -5.24 -18.90
N LEU A 181 11.03 -4.09 -19.18
CA LEU A 181 10.89 -3.57 -20.55
C LEU A 181 12.15 -2.81 -21.02
N ASP A 182 13.03 -2.47 -20.10
CA ASP A 182 14.37 -1.91 -20.36
C ASP A 182 15.31 -2.88 -21.10
N ALA A 183 15.07 -4.19 -20.98
CA ALA A 183 15.84 -5.26 -21.61
C ALA A 183 15.14 -5.91 -22.81
N LEU A 184 14.38 -5.14 -23.61
CA LEU A 184 13.76 -5.65 -24.84
C LEU A 184 14.79 -5.78 -25.97
N THR A 185 14.69 -6.86 -26.75
CA THR A 185 15.43 -7.01 -28.01
C THR A 185 14.89 -6.03 -29.07
N ASP A 186 15.66 -5.80 -30.14
CA ASP A 186 15.22 -4.93 -31.23
C ASP A 186 13.96 -5.46 -31.92
N ASP A 187 13.84 -6.79 -32.08
CA ASP A 187 12.66 -7.45 -32.63
C ASP A 187 11.42 -7.26 -31.75
N GLU A 188 11.59 -7.40 -30.43
CA GLU A 188 10.50 -7.16 -29.47
C GLU A 188 10.07 -5.69 -29.51
N ARG A 189 11.02 -4.75 -29.56
CA ARG A 189 10.74 -3.32 -29.67
C ARG A 189 9.96 -2.99 -30.95
N ALA A 190 10.35 -3.57 -32.08
CA ALA A 190 9.64 -3.42 -33.35
C ALA A 190 8.22 -3.99 -33.28
N ALA A 191 8.03 -5.14 -32.61
CA ALA A 191 6.70 -5.71 -32.38
C ALA A 191 5.83 -4.79 -31.52
N PHE A 192 6.36 -4.23 -30.42
CA PHE A 192 5.66 -3.26 -29.59
C PHE A 192 5.26 -2.00 -30.36
N GLN A 193 6.13 -1.49 -31.23
CA GLN A 193 5.83 -0.32 -32.05
C GLN A 193 4.69 -0.59 -33.04
N ARG A 194 4.70 -1.75 -33.72
CA ARG A 194 3.61 -2.16 -34.61
C ARG A 194 2.28 -2.28 -33.87
N LEU A 195 2.27 -3.00 -32.74
CA LEU A 195 1.06 -3.21 -31.93
C LEU A 195 0.51 -1.88 -31.40
N ASN A 196 1.36 -0.96 -30.97
CA ASN A 196 0.92 0.39 -30.56
C ASN A 196 0.32 1.16 -31.74
N ALA A 197 0.95 1.13 -32.92
CA ALA A 197 0.45 1.82 -34.10
C ALA A 197 -0.93 1.29 -34.54
N GLU A 198 -1.10 -0.03 -34.57
CA GLU A 198 -2.38 -0.70 -34.86
C GLU A 198 -3.45 -0.32 -33.84
N TYR A 199 -3.09 -0.34 -32.54
CA TYR A 199 -3.99 0.02 -31.46
C TYR A 199 -4.46 1.48 -31.55
N VAL A 200 -3.53 2.41 -31.77
CA VAL A 200 -3.84 3.84 -31.92
C VAL A 200 -4.69 4.08 -33.16
N ALA A 201 -4.39 3.41 -34.29
CA ALA A 201 -5.18 3.52 -35.50
C ALA A 201 -6.64 3.05 -35.30
N LYS A 202 -6.84 2.00 -34.49
CA LYS A 202 -8.18 1.46 -34.21
C LYS A 202 -8.95 2.30 -33.17
N HIS A 203 -8.32 2.66 -32.06
CA HIS A 203 -9.01 3.23 -30.89
C HIS A 203 -8.84 4.74 -30.74
N GLY A 204 -7.86 5.35 -31.40
CA GLY A 204 -7.63 6.80 -31.38
C GLY A 204 -6.97 7.34 -30.11
N PHE A 205 -6.40 6.46 -29.27
CA PHE A 205 -5.58 6.78 -28.11
C PHE A 205 -4.52 5.68 -27.87
N PRO A 206 -3.43 5.97 -27.13
CA PRO A 206 -2.34 5.02 -26.86
C PRO A 206 -2.77 3.81 -26.03
N PHE A 207 -2.07 2.69 -26.17
CA PHE A 207 -2.26 1.54 -25.28
C PHE A 207 -1.74 1.85 -23.88
N ILE A 208 -2.65 1.85 -22.91
CA ILE A 208 -2.34 2.19 -21.52
C ILE A 208 -2.51 0.94 -20.65
N ILE A 209 -1.50 0.64 -19.85
CA ILE A 209 -1.51 -0.44 -18.86
C ILE A 209 -0.65 -0.07 -17.65
N ALA A 210 -1.08 -0.46 -16.44
CA ALA A 210 -0.32 -0.28 -15.21
C ALA A 210 0.88 -1.24 -15.19
N VAL A 211 2.02 -0.76 -15.68
CA VAL A 211 3.24 -1.58 -15.89
C VAL A 211 3.73 -2.24 -14.60
N ARG A 212 3.57 -1.60 -13.43
CA ARG A 212 3.98 -2.16 -12.13
C ARG A 212 3.20 -3.42 -11.72
N ASP A 213 1.98 -3.59 -12.23
CA ASP A 213 1.16 -4.79 -11.97
C ASP A 213 1.36 -5.88 -13.02
N ASN A 214 2.22 -5.66 -14.02
CA ASN A 214 2.31 -6.51 -15.20
C ASN A 214 3.75 -6.93 -15.51
N THR A 215 3.89 -8.15 -16.02
CA THR A 215 5.12 -8.64 -16.65
C THR A 215 5.08 -8.39 -18.15
N ARG A 216 6.26 -8.40 -18.81
CA ARG A 216 6.36 -8.37 -20.28
C ARG A 216 5.38 -9.34 -20.97
N ALA A 217 5.31 -10.58 -20.51
CA ALA A 217 4.42 -11.61 -21.07
C ALA A 217 2.94 -11.22 -20.93
N SER A 218 2.54 -10.73 -19.75
CA SER A 218 1.16 -10.29 -19.52
C SER A 218 0.79 -9.04 -20.34
N ILE A 219 1.73 -8.13 -20.59
CA ILE A 219 1.50 -6.96 -21.46
C ILE A 219 1.25 -7.42 -22.90
N MET A 220 2.05 -8.36 -23.41
CA MET A 220 1.86 -8.91 -24.76
C MET A 220 0.52 -9.63 -24.91
N ALA A 221 0.14 -10.43 -23.90
CA ALA A 221 -1.18 -11.07 -23.87
C ALA A 221 -2.31 -10.01 -23.84
N ALA A 222 -2.15 -8.96 -23.03
CA ALA A 222 -3.10 -7.88 -22.95
C ALA A 222 -3.25 -7.12 -24.29
N PHE A 223 -2.17 -6.89 -25.03
CA PHE A 223 -2.25 -6.33 -26.40
C PHE A 223 -3.10 -7.21 -27.31
N ALA A 224 -2.80 -8.51 -27.36
CA ALA A 224 -3.51 -9.46 -28.22
C ALA A 224 -5.01 -9.56 -27.91
N THR A 225 -5.37 -9.51 -26.63
CA THR A 225 -6.79 -9.49 -26.22
C THR A 225 -7.44 -8.14 -26.50
N ARG A 226 -6.80 -7.04 -26.10
CA ARG A 226 -7.42 -5.71 -26.10
C ARG A 226 -7.54 -5.09 -27.48
N ILE A 227 -6.66 -5.43 -28.41
CA ILE A 227 -6.81 -4.99 -29.81
C ILE A 227 -8.07 -5.57 -30.45
N ALA A 228 -8.61 -6.69 -29.96
CA ALA A 228 -9.82 -7.29 -30.48
C ALA A 228 -11.11 -6.61 -29.96
N ASN A 229 -11.03 -5.84 -28.86
CA ASN A 229 -12.17 -5.14 -28.28
C ASN A 229 -12.79 -4.12 -29.24
N ASP A 230 -14.06 -3.79 -29.03
CA ASP A 230 -14.64 -2.57 -29.57
C ASP A 230 -14.11 -1.33 -28.83
N THR A 231 -14.19 -0.16 -29.46
CA THR A 231 -13.61 1.07 -28.90
C THR A 231 -14.28 1.53 -27.60
N ALA A 232 -15.56 1.24 -27.36
CA ALA A 232 -16.23 1.64 -26.12
C ALA A 232 -15.75 0.78 -24.94
N THR A 233 -15.67 -0.54 -25.14
CA THR A 233 -15.08 -1.47 -24.16
C THR A 233 -13.64 -1.12 -23.85
N GLU A 234 -12.87 -0.77 -24.89
CA GLU A 234 -11.46 -0.45 -24.72
C GLU A 234 -11.25 0.90 -24.04
N PHE A 235 -12.07 1.91 -24.34
CA PHE A 235 -12.05 3.18 -23.66
C PHE A 235 -12.30 3.03 -22.15
N ALA A 236 -13.29 2.22 -21.77
CA ALA A 236 -13.56 1.92 -20.36
C ALA A 236 -12.38 1.18 -19.70
N THR A 237 -11.72 0.28 -20.44
CA THR A 237 -10.54 -0.46 -19.96
C THR A 237 -9.34 0.46 -19.77
N ALA A 238 -9.04 1.33 -20.73
CA ALA A 238 -7.95 2.31 -20.64
C ALA A 238 -8.17 3.28 -19.48
N CYS A 239 -9.40 3.73 -19.23
CA CYS A 239 -9.73 4.56 -18.08
C CYS A 239 -9.42 3.87 -16.74
N ARG A 240 -9.77 2.57 -16.60
CA ARG A 240 -9.41 1.79 -15.39
C ARG A 240 -7.90 1.67 -15.22
N GLN A 241 -7.16 1.52 -16.32
CA GLN A 241 -5.70 1.46 -16.28
C GLN A 241 -5.08 2.80 -15.85
N VAL A 242 -5.60 3.93 -16.33
CA VAL A 242 -5.18 5.27 -15.87
C VAL A 242 -5.47 5.46 -14.38
N GLU A 243 -6.67 5.08 -13.91
CA GLU A 243 -6.99 5.12 -12.47
C GLU A 243 -6.02 4.26 -11.65
N ARG A 244 -5.66 3.07 -12.14
CA ARG A 244 -4.71 2.19 -11.45
C ARG A 244 -3.28 2.76 -11.44
N ILE A 245 -2.83 3.37 -12.54
CA ILE A 245 -1.53 4.08 -12.59
C ILE A 245 -1.51 5.23 -11.58
N ALA A 246 -2.59 6.02 -11.51
CA ALA A 246 -2.72 7.11 -10.56
C ALA A 246 -2.64 6.62 -9.10
N GLU A 247 -3.28 5.49 -8.78
CA GLU A 247 -3.18 4.87 -7.45
C GLU A 247 -1.74 4.50 -7.11
N ILE A 248 -1.05 3.82 -8.03
CA ILE A 248 0.33 3.39 -7.86
C ILE A 248 1.27 4.59 -7.63
N ARG A 249 1.10 5.69 -8.39
CA ARG A 249 1.85 6.93 -8.19
C ARG A 249 1.61 7.54 -6.80
N LEU A 250 0.37 7.50 -6.32
CA LEU A 250 0.03 8.00 -4.99
C LEU A 250 0.63 7.14 -3.87
N MET A 251 0.71 5.81 -4.05
CA MET A 251 1.37 4.91 -3.10
C MET A 251 2.87 5.20 -2.93
N ASP A 252 3.52 5.83 -3.92
CA ASP A 252 4.92 6.25 -3.80
C ASP A 252 5.08 7.57 -3.03
N LEU A 253 4.02 8.39 -2.95
CA LEU A 253 4.06 9.73 -2.35
C LEU A 253 3.41 9.80 -0.96
N LEU A 254 2.44 8.93 -0.69
CA LEU A 254 1.63 8.92 0.52
C LEU A 254 1.74 7.54 1.21
N PRO A 255 1.58 7.50 2.54
CA PRO A 255 1.52 6.25 3.28
C PRO A 255 0.22 5.46 3.03
#